data_AF-A0A2G5LSV8-F1
#
_entry.id   AF-A0A2G5LSV8-F1
#
_cell.length_a   1.000
_cell.length_b   1.000
_cell.length_c   1.000
_cell.angle_alpha   90.00
_cell.angle_beta   90.00
_cell.angle_gamma   90.00
#
_symmetry.space_group_name_H-M   'P 1'
#
loop_
_entity.id
_entity.type
_entity.pdbx_description
1 polymer ?
#
loop_
_entity_poly.entity_id
_entity_poly.type
_entity_poly.pdbx_seq_one_letter_code
_entity_poly.pdbx_strand_id
1 'polypeptide(L)'
;MFEELFGISKQVLFPHRWETSLITSKTAAKPLVGNQSADYILSLLSNPVEHEDLLIIKNGTYCQRDAYTSGGRCIKENIRELITQEGCAVYLRWLEKYDSNFTTLANRLNAELSPFTFSFCLFYAPTASTLFDEHFDAHDAFIIQLEGSKKWQVWPAIVADVEAVSSPHFYTPMVRAHVAEHAPSYEITLQAGDVMYLPRCTIHRALPTDEHSSHLNVWMTPRPLHKFIWGDVK
;
A
#
# COMPACT_ATOMS: atom_id res chain seq x y z
N MET A 1 3.81 -18.10 -7.44
CA MET A 1 3.53 -16.67 -7.70
C MET A 1 3.96 -15.85 -6.50
N PHE A 2 3.55 -16.21 -5.27
CA PHE A 2 3.90 -15.45 -4.05
C PHE A 2 5.41 -15.21 -3.89
N GLU A 3 6.21 -16.27 -3.87
CA GLU A 3 7.66 -16.16 -3.61
C GLU A 3 8.39 -15.42 -4.75
N GLU A 4 7.88 -15.53 -5.97
CA GLU A 4 8.37 -14.78 -7.14
C GLU A 4 8.08 -13.28 -7.02
N LEU A 5 6.88 -12.93 -6.56
CA LEU A 5 6.44 -11.54 -6.39
C LEU A 5 7.19 -10.84 -5.27
N PHE A 6 7.32 -11.50 -4.12
CA PHE A 6 7.84 -10.88 -2.90
C PHE A 6 9.30 -11.21 -2.63
N GLY A 7 9.87 -12.26 -3.24
CA GLY A 7 11.20 -12.74 -2.90
C GLY A 7 11.31 -13.28 -1.47
N ILE A 8 10.17 -13.59 -0.84
CA ILE A 8 10.08 -14.12 0.53
C ILE A 8 9.61 -15.56 0.45
N SER A 9 10.35 -16.48 1.05
CA SER A 9 9.90 -17.88 1.14
C SER A 9 8.72 -18.01 2.09
N LYS A 10 7.69 -18.76 1.67
CA LYS A 10 6.52 -19.10 2.49
C LYS A 10 6.92 -19.89 3.73
N GLN A 11 7.95 -20.72 3.64
CA GLN A 11 8.48 -21.50 4.75
C GLN A 11 9.23 -20.64 5.78
N VAL A 12 9.63 -19.42 5.41
CA VAL A 12 10.22 -18.46 6.34
C VAL A 12 9.16 -17.52 6.90
N LEU A 13 8.25 -17.04 6.05
CA LEU A 13 7.25 -16.07 6.46
C LEU A 13 6.21 -16.68 7.42
N PHE A 14 5.42 -17.65 6.95
CA PHE A 14 4.22 -18.08 7.69
C PHE A 14 4.51 -18.72 9.05
N PRO A 15 5.50 -19.61 9.20
CA PRO A 15 5.72 -20.26 10.50
C PRO A 15 6.54 -19.41 11.50
N HIS A 16 7.18 -18.32 11.06
CA HIS A 16 8.15 -17.62 11.92
C HIS A 16 8.02 -16.10 11.97
N ARG A 17 7.36 -15.47 10.99
CA ARG A 17 7.34 -14.00 10.83
C ARG A 17 5.95 -13.42 10.65
N TRP A 18 5.04 -14.18 10.05
CA TRP A 18 3.66 -13.76 9.82
C TRP A 18 3.00 -13.34 11.14
N GLU A 19 2.36 -12.17 11.10
CA GLU A 19 1.70 -11.49 12.22
C GLU A 19 2.59 -11.17 13.44
N THR A 20 3.91 -11.34 13.34
CA THR A 20 4.81 -11.22 14.49
C THR A 20 5.97 -10.26 14.24
N SER A 21 6.63 -10.35 13.09
CA SER A 21 7.80 -9.53 12.80
C SER A 21 7.98 -9.22 11.32
N LEU A 22 8.54 -8.04 11.09
CA LEU A 22 8.95 -7.57 9.78
C LEU A 22 10.03 -8.47 9.19
N ILE A 23 9.98 -8.67 7.87
CA ILE A 23 11.07 -9.27 7.09
C ILE A 23 11.26 -8.52 5.78
N THR A 24 12.51 -8.40 5.34
CA THR A 24 12.89 -7.76 4.08
C THR A 24 13.47 -8.76 3.11
N SER A 25 13.30 -8.50 1.83
CA SER A 25 13.83 -9.31 0.73
C SER A 25 14.10 -8.44 -0.50
N LYS A 26 14.65 -9.06 -1.55
CA LYS A 26 14.73 -8.48 -2.89
C LYS A 26 13.79 -9.25 -3.80
N THR A 27 13.08 -8.54 -4.67
CA THR A 27 12.22 -9.15 -5.68
C THR A 27 12.78 -9.02 -7.09
N ALA A 28 12.54 -10.04 -7.91
CA ALA A 28 12.75 -10.01 -9.34
C ALA A 28 11.44 -9.69 -10.10
N ALA A 29 10.37 -9.30 -9.40
CA ALA A 29 9.03 -9.18 -9.97
C ALA A 29 8.77 -7.94 -10.83
N LYS A 30 9.79 -7.10 -11.08
CA LYS A 30 9.67 -5.94 -11.96
C LYS A 30 9.05 -6.27 -13.33
N PRO A 31 9.34 -7.41 -13.99
CA PRO A 31 8.66 -7.83 -15.21
C PRO A 31 7.18 -8.18 -15.02
N LEU A 32 6.76 -8.53 -13.80
CA LEU A 32 5.39 -8.91 -13.47
C LEU A 32 4.51 -7.71 -13.15
N VAL A 33 5.08 -6.67 -12.53
CA VAL A 33 4.33 -5.48 -12.10
C VAL A 33 4.60 -4.23 -12.95
N GLY A 34 5.62 -4.25 -13.80
CA GLY A 34 5.98 -3.12 -14.67
C GLY A 34 6.47 -1.88 -13.93
N ASN A 35 6.66 -0.79 -14.68
CA ASN A 35 6.96 0.52 -14.12
C ASN A 35 5.65 1.26 -13.84
N GLN A 36 5.49 1.75 -12.62
CA GLN A 36 4.27 2.37 -12.12
C GLN A 36 4.50 3.87 -11.98
N SER A 37 4.62 4.54 -13.13
CA SER A 37 4.94 5.97 -13.26
C SER A 37 3.69 6.85 -13.26
N ALA A 38 3.87 8.17 -13.29
CA ALA A 38 2.79 9.13 -13.51
C ALA A 38 2.01 8.83 -14.81
N ASP A 39 2.72 8.54 -15.92
CA ASP A 39 2.07 8.22 -17.19
C ASP A 39 1.26 6.93 -17.13
N TYR A 40 1.74 5.92 -16.39
CA TYR A 40 0.98 4.71 -16.13
C TYR A 40 -0.33 5.04 -15.39
N ILE A 41 -0.27 5.79 -14.29
CA ILE A 41 -1.46 6.22 -13.54
C ILE A 41 -2.44 6.95 -14.46
N LEU A 42 -1.95 7.93 -15.22
CA LEU A 42 -2.76 8.70 -16.16
C LEU A 42 -3.36 7.83 -17.27
N SER A 43 -2.72 6.71 -17.62
CA SER A 43 -3.27 5.74 -18.58
C SER A 43 -4.48 5.01 -18.01
N LEU A 44 -4.48 4.66 -16.71
CA LEU A 44 -5.59 3.99 -16.03
C LEU A 44 -6.84 4.86 -15.94
N LEU A 45 -6.66 6.19 -15.82
CA LEU A 45 -7.76 7.17 -15.80
C LEU A 45 -8.52 7.28 -17.12
N SER A 46 -8.07 6.61 -18.19
CA SER A 46 -8.83 6.48 -19.44
C SER A 46 -10.08 5.59 -19.24
N ASN A 47 -10.04 4.70 -18.25
CA ASN A 47 -11.21 4.01 -17.73
C ASN A 47 -11.84 4.86 -16.61
N PRO A 48 -13.16 4.79 -16.37
CA PRO A 48 -13.77 5.47 -15.24
C PRO A 48 -13.17 4.94 -13.93
N VAL A 49 -12.20 5.67 -13.36
CA VAL A 49 -11.71 5.41 -12.01
C VAL A 49 -12.73 5.97 -11.04
N GLU A 50 -13.22 5.11 -10.16
CA GLU A 50 -14.13 5.51 -9.09
C GLU A 50 -13.42 6.56 -8.25
N HIS A 51 -14.04 7.73 -8.10
CA HIS A 51 -13.45 8.86 -7.40
C HIS A 51 -13.03 8.55 -5.93
N GLU A 52 -13.54 7.47 -5.36
CA GLU A 52 -13.18 7.00 -4.02
C GLU A 52 -11.84 6.25 -3.99
N ASP A 53 -11.40 5.67 -5.10
CA ASP A 53 -10.20 4.85 -5.17
C ASP A 53 -8.92 5.67 -5.38
N LEU A 54 -9.05 6.91 -5.85
CA LEU A 54 -7.95 7.82 -6.13
C LEU A 54 -7.88 8.97 -5.12
N LEU A 55 -6.76 9.06 -4.42
CA LEU A 55 -6.42 10.16 -3.52
C LEU A 55 -5.20 10.92 -4.04
N ILE A 56 -5.30 12.24 -4.07
CA ILE A 56 -4.19 13.14 -4.37
C ILE A 56 -3.76 13.84 -3.07
N ILE A 57 -2.46 13.82 -2.78
CA ILE A 57 -1.90 14.24 -1.49
C ILE A 57 -0.79 15.25 -1.72
N LYS A 58 -0.86 16.37 -1.01
CA LYS A 58 0.18 17.41 -1.00
C LYS A 58 0.60 17.68 0.44
N ASN A 59 1.87 17.42 0.76
CA ASN A 59 2.45 17.66 2.09
C ASN A 59 1.60 17.08 3.24
N GLY A 60 1.24 15.79 3.14
CA GLY A 60 0.43 15.09 4.14
C GLY A 60 -1.06 15.46 4.16
N THR A 61 -1.51 16.36 3.28
CA THR A 61 -2.91 16.82 3.22
C THR A 61 -3.59 16.35 1.93
N TYR A 62 -4.81 15.84 2.04
CA TYR A 62 -5.61 15.49 0.87
C TYR A 62 -6.01 16.73 0.08
N CYS A 63 -5.77 16.72 -1.22
CA CYS A 63 -6.36 17.69 -2.14
C CYS A 63 -7.88 17.52 -2.15
N GLN A 64 -8.61 18.63 -2.22
CA GLN A 64 -10.07 18.59 -2.34
C GLN A 64 -10.47 17.89 -3.64
N ARG A 65 -11.48 17.03 -3.59
CA ARG A 65 -11.86 16.18 -4.73
C ARG A 65 -12.37 16.98 -5.93
N ASP A 66 -13.03 18.10 -5.70
CA ASP A 66 -13.50 19.02 -6.75
C ASP A 66 -12.35 19.62 -7.58
N ALA A 67 -11.13 19.64 -7.05
CA ALA A 67 -9.94 20.05 -7.81
C ALA A 67 -9.62 19.09 -8.96
N TYR A 68 -10.02 17.81 -8.87
CA TYR A 68 -9.62 16.78 -9.85
C TYR A 68 -10.74 15.82 -10.26
N THR A 69 -11.99 16.11 -9.87
CA THR A 69 -13.16 15.29 -10.23
C THR A 69 -14.34 16.16 -10.65
N SER A 70 -15.17 15.65 -11.58
CA SER A 70 -16.44 16.26 -11.97
C SER A 70 -17.46 15.18 -12.32
N GLY A 71 -18.69 15.32 -11.84
CA GLY A 71 -19.76 14.34 -12.05
C GLY A 71 -19.39 12.93 -11.59
N GLY A 72 -18.64 12.80 -10.49
CA GLY A 72 -18.19 11.52 -9.92
C GLY A 72 -17.04 10.83 -10.66
N ARG A 73 -16.42 11.50 -11.65
CA ARG A 73 -15.31 10.97 -12.45
C ARG A 73 -14.05 11.80 -12.30
N CYS A 74 -12.90 11.15 -12.36
CA CYS A 74 -11.59 11.79 -12.39
C CYS A 74 -11.37 12.59 -13.69
N ILE A 75 -10.82 13.80 -13.57
CA ILE A 75 -10.42 14.65 -14.71
C ILE A 75 -8.91 14.47 -14.92
N LYS A 76 -8.53 13.77 -15.98
CA LYS A 76 -7.15 13.36 -16.25
C LYS A 76 -6.18 14.53 -16.33
N GLU A 77 -6.58 15.64 -16.95
CA GLU A 77 -5.77 16.84 -17.13
C GLU A 77 -5.48 17.52 -15.79
N ASN A 78 -6.48 17.71 -14.93
CA ASN A 78 -6.28 18.27 -13.60
C ASN A 78 -5.35 17.38 -12.74
N ILE A 79 -5.50 16.06 -12.82
CA ILE A 79 -4.62 15.13 -12.10
C ILE A 79 -3.19 15.22 -12.62
N ARG A 80 -3.01 15.32 -13.94
CA ARG A 80 -1.68 15.53 -14.54
C ARG A 80 -1.05 16.80 -14.00
N GLU A 81 -1.77 17.92 -13.97
CA GLU A 81 -1.27 19.20 -13.46
C GLU A 81 -0.88 19.12 -11.98
N LEU A 82 -1.73 18.53 -11.14
CA LEU A 82 -1.44 18.31 -9.72
C LEU A 82 -0.16 17.50 -9.52
N ILE A 83 0.06 16.44 -10.30
CA ILE A 83 1.26 15.62 -10.20
C ILE A 83 2.49 16.37 -10.71
N THR A 84 2.44 16.86 -11.94
CA THR A 84 3.66 17.31 -12.65
C THR A 84 4.04 18.75 -12.34
N GLN A 85 3.09 19.62 -12.02
CA GLN A 85 3.34 21.04 -11.75
C GLN A 85 3.34 21.33 -10.25
N GLU A 86 2.46 20.68 -9.50
CA GLU A 86 2.32 20.94 -8.06
C GLU A 86 3.07 19.95 -7.16
N GLY A 87 3.65 18.88 -7.74
CA GLY A 87 4.38 17.86 -6.99
C GLY A 87 3.50 17.00 -6.08
N CYS A 88 2.19 16.94 -6.35
CA CYS A 88 1.27 16.14 -5.56
C CYS A 88 1.55 14.65 -5.77
N ALA A 89 1.49 13.90 -4.69
CA ALA A 89 1.56 12.46 -4.71
C ALA A 89 0.18 11.85 -4.98
N VAL A 90 0.19 10.62 -5.48
CA VAL A 90 -0.98 9.82 -5.81
C VAL A 90 -1.00 8.58 -4.94
N TYR A 91 -2.19 8.26 -4.46
CA TYR A 91 -2.53 6.97 -3.89
C TYR A 91 -3.74 6.40 -4.65
N LEU A 92 -3.52 5.32 -5.38
CA LEU A 92 -4.56 4.60 -6.13
C LEU A 92 -4.78 3.23 -5.50
N ARG A 93 -6.02 2.97 -5.06
CA ARG A 93 -6.43 1.69 -4.47
C ARG A 93 -7.00 0.75 -5.52
N TRP A 94 -6.90 -0.55 -5.24
CA TRP A 94 -7.51 -1.63 -6.02
C TRP A 94 -7.09 -1.59 -7.50
N LEU A 95 -5.79 -1.58 -7.78
CA LEU A 95 -5.26 -1.61 -9.16
C LEU A 95 -5.87 -2.75 -9.98
N GLU A 96 -6.22 -3.86 -9.34
CA GLU A 96 -6.88 -5.00 -9.98
C GLU A 96 -8.27 -4.68 -10.59
N LYS A 97 -8.90 -3.56 -10.23
CA LYS A 97 -10.12 -3.06 -10.90
C LYS A 97 -9.82 -2.40 -12.25
N TYR A 98 -8.62 -1.86 -12.42
CA TYR A 98 -8.27 -0.94 -13.51
C TYR A 98 -7.24 -1.51 -14.49
N ASP A 99 -6.48 -2.52 -14.06
CA ASP A 99 -5.43 -3.17 -14.86
C ASP A 99 -5.57 -4.71 -14.78
N SER A 100 -5.76 -5.33 -15.94
CA SER A 100 -5.97 -6.77 -16.09
C SER A 100 -4.76 -7.62 -15.67
N ASN A 101 -3.55 -7.04 -15.73
CA ASN A 101 -2.36 -7.69 -15.21
C ASN A 101 -2.44 -7.81 -13.68
N PHE A 102 -2.86 -6.75 -12.98
CA PHE A 102 -3.08 -6.80 -11.53
C PHE A 102 -4.28 -7.68 -11.14
N THR A 103 -5.35 -7.72 -11.96
CA THR A 103 -6.42 -8.71 -11.80
C THR A 103 -5.88 -10.14 -11.84
N THR A 104 -5.02 -10.44 -12.81
CA THR A 104 -4.39 -11.77 -12.96
C THR A 104 -3.50 -12.10 -11.78
N LEU A 105 -2.68 -11.15 -11.32
CA LEU A 105 -1.81 -11.32 -10.16
C LEU A 105 -2.61 -11.58 -8.88
N ALA A 106 -3.63 -10.76 -8.59
CA ALA A 106 -4.49 -10.93 -7.43
C ALA A 106 -5.18 -12.30 -7.43
N ASN A 107 -5.76 -12.72 -8.56
CA ASN A 107 -6.41 -14.03 -8.67
C ASN A 107 -5.44 -15.19 -8.43
N ARG A 108 -4.21 -15.10 -8.96
CA ARG A 108 -3.18 -16.14 -8.74
C ARG A 108 -2.73 -16.20 -7.29
N LEU A 109 -2.52 -15.06 -6.63
CA LEU A 109 -2.17 -15.02 -5.20
C LEU A 109 -3.31 -15.57 -4.33
N ASN A 110 -4.55 -15.14 -4.59
CA ASN A 110 -5.74 -15.61 -3.87
C ASN A 110 -5.93 -17.12 -3.99
N ALA A 111 -5.68 -17.68 -5.18
CA ALA A 111 -5.74 -19.13 -5.40
C ALA A 111 -4.58 -19.86 -4.70
N GLU A 112 -3.36 -19.31 -4.75
CA GLU A 112 -2.17 -19.91 -4.14
C GLU A 112 -2.24 -19.93 -2.61
N LEU A 113 -2.85 -18.89 -2.00
CA LEU A 113 -2.86 -18.65 -0.56
C LEU A 113 -4.28 -18.52 -0.01
N SER A 114 -5.23 -19.30 -0.53
CA SER A 114 -6.57 -19.37 0.08
C SER A 114 -6.45 -19.75 1.58
N PRO A 115 -7.18 -19.09 2.49
CA PRO A 115 -8.31 -18.19 2.27
C PRO A 115 -7.96 -16.68 2.28
N PHE A 116 -6.73 -16.28 1.99
CA PHE A 116 -6.38 -14.85 1.95
C PHE A 116 -6.92 -14.16 0.69
N THR A 117 -7.21 -12.86 0.83
CA THR A 117 -7.44 -11.95 -0.29
C THR A 117 -6.30 -10.95 -0.38
N PHE A 118 -5.76 -10.81 -1.60
CA PHE A 118 -4.73 -9.88 -1.99
C PHE A 118 -5.29 -8.76 -2.85
N SER A 119 -4.92 -7.53 -2.50
CA SER A 119 -5.31 -6.33 -3.22
C SER A 119 -4.13 -5.39 -3.38
N PHE A 120 -4.06 -4.71 -4.51
CA PHE A 120 -2.91 -3.90 -4.86
C PHE A 120 -3.23 -2.43 -4.76
N CYS A 121 -2.38 -1.70 -4.05
CA CYS A 121 -2.42 -0.26 -3.95
C CYS A 121 -1.12 0.35 -4.50
N LEU A 122 -1.22 1.40 -5.32
CA LEU A 122 -0.08 2.13 -5.85
C LEU A 122 0.08 3.46 -5.13
N PHE A 123 1.29 3.71 -4.67
CA PHE A 123 1.74 5.00 -4.20
C PHE A 123 2.79 5.56 -5.15
N TYR A 124 2.57 6.78 -5.63
CA TYR A 124 3.51 7.49 -6.48
C TYR A 124 3.71 8.91 -5.97
N ALA A 125 4.96 9.30 -5.72
CA ALA A 125 5.32 10.66 -5.35
C ALA A 125 6.39 11.17 -6.33
N PRO A 126 6.11 12.22 -7.14
CA PRO A 126 7.08 12.75 -8.09
C PRO A 126 8.22 13.52 -7.41
N THR A 127 7.99 14.00 -6.19
CA THR A 127 8.95 14.73 -5.35
C THR A 127 8.92 14.19 -3.92
N ALA A 128 9.86 14.65 -3.10
CA ALA A 128 9.87 14.41 -1.67
C ALA A 128 8.53 14.86 -1.03
N SER A 129 7.67 13.89 -0.71
CA SER A 129 6.37 14.12 -0.09
C SER A 129 6.08 13.11 1.03
N THR A 130 5.64 13.62 2.18
CA THR A 130 5.02 12.81 3.23
C THR A 130 3.55 12.59 2.86
N LEU A 131 3.08 11.35 2.94
CA LEU A 131 1.71 10.99 2.55
C LEU A 131 0.79 10.87 3.77
N PHE A 132 1.27 10.17 4.79
CA PHE A 132 0.56 9.92 6.04
C PHE A 132 1.55 10.05 7.20
N ASP A 133 1.06 10.54 8.34
CA ASP A 133 1.81 10.48 9.59
C ASP A 133 1.78 9.05 10.16
N GLU A 134 2.17 8.87 11.43
CA GLU A 134 2.19 7.56 12.07
C GLU A 134 0.79 6.93 12.15
N HIS A 135 0.67 5.71 11.63
CA HIS A 135 -0.56 4.94 11.61
C HIS A 135 -0.27 3.45 11.63
N PHE A 136 -1.32 2.64 11.80
CA PHE A 136 -1.28 1.21 11.55
C PHE A 136 -2.48 0.80 10.71
N ASP A 137 -2.33 -0.28 9.96
CA ASP A 137 -3.40 -0.92 9.21
C ASP A 137 -3.81 -2.24 9.86
N ALA A 138 -5.04 -2.71 9.67
CA ALA A 138 -5.53 -4.01 10.14
C ALA A 138 -5.38 -5.12 9.07
N HIS A 139 -4.61 -4.84 8.01
CA HIS A 139 -4.20 -5.84 7.03
C HIS A 139 -2.69 -6.02 7.10
N ASP A 140 -2.24 -7.23 6.78
CA ASP A 140 -0.83 -7.45 6.50
C ASP A 140 -0.46 -6.70 5.21
N ALA A 141 0.76 -6.18 5.13
CA ALA A 141 1.21 -5.42 3.97
C ALA A 141 2.53 -5.97 3.43
N PHE A 142 2.63 -6.09 2.11
CA PHE A 142 3.89 -6.27 1.41
C PHE A 142 4.18 -5.01 0.60
N ILE A 143 5.19 -4.26 1.03
CA ILE A 143 5.66 -3.07 0.34
C ILE A 143 6.69 -3.49 -0.70
N ILE A 144 6.44 -3.22 -1.97
CA ILE A 144 7.38 -3.46 -3.07
C ILE A 144 7.82 -2.10 -3.60
N GLN A 145 9.07 -1.70 -3.36
CA GLN A 145 9.61 -0.45 -3.90
C GLN A 145 9.96 -0.65 -5.38
N LEU A 146 9.35 0.13 -6.26
CA LEU A 146 9.47 -0.03 -7.71
C LEU A 146 10.49 0.94 -8.32
N GLU A 147 10.46 2.18 -7.86
CA GLU A 147 11.29 3.28 -8.37
C GLU A 147 11.72 4.19 -7.22
N GLY A 148 12.93 4.76 -7.34
CA GLY A 148 13.54 5.60 -6.32
C GLY A 148 13.62 4.94 -4.95
N SER A 149 13.38 5.72 -3.89
CA SER A 149 13.52 5.23 -2.53
C SER A 149 12.51 5.84 -1.56
N LYS A 150 12.28 5.13 -0.44
CA LYS A 150 11.45 5.62 0.65
C LYS A 150 12.01 5.16 1.98
N LYS A 151 12.10 6.07 2.96
CA LYS A 151 12.53 5.73 4.31
C LYS A 151 11.30 5.34 5.15
N TRP A 152 11.38 4.21 5.83
CA TRP A 152 10.33 3.68 6.69
C TRP A 152 10.81 3.66 8.13
N GLN A 153 9.95 4.12 9.02
CA GLN A 153 10.10 3.96 10.45
C GLN A 153 8.94 3.13 10.98
N VAL A 154 9.25 2.17 11.84
CA VAL A 154 8.32 1.16 12.32
C VAL A 154 8.47 1.02 13.83
N TRP A 155 7.35 0.95 14.53
CA TRP A 155 7.25 0.72 15.97
C TRP A 155 6.51 -0.59 16.22
N PRO A 156 6.68 -1.20 17.41
CA PRO A 156 5.94 -2.40 17.78
C PRO A 156 4.41 -2.20 17.68
N ALA A 157 3.69 -3.30 17.44
CA ALA A 157 2.23 -3.27 17.50
C ALA A 157 1.76 -2.97 18.94
N ILE A 158 0.78 -2.08 19.06
CA ILE A 158 0.17 -1.68 20.34
C ILE A 158 -1.20 -2.30 20.59
N VAL A 159 -1.69 -3.07 19.62
CA VAL A 159 -2.98 -3.77 19.69
C VAL A 159 -2.70 -5.22 20.10
N ALA A 160 -3.31 -5.65 21.21
CA ALA A 160 -3.19 -7.04 21.69
C ALA A 160 -4.18 -7.99 20.99
N ASP A 161 -5.39 -7.51 20.67
CA ASP A 161 -6.42 -8.28 19.95
C ASP A 161 -6.62 -7.69 18.56
N VAL A 162 -5.95 -8.28 17.59
CA VAL A 162 -5.95 -7.79 16.21
C VAL A 162 -7.22 -8.18 15.45
N GLU A 163 -7.93 -9.23 15.87
CA GLU A 163 -9.12 -9.72 15.17
C GLU A 163 -10.32 -8.76 15.30
N ALA A 164 -10.34 -7.94 16.36
CA ALA A 164 -11.39 -6.97 16.63
C ALA A 164 -11.22 -5.63 15.89
N VAL A 165 -10.13 -5.43 15.14
CA VAL A 165 -9.75 -4.12 14.60
C VAL A 165 -10.17 -3.97 13.15
N SER A 166 -11.02 -2.97 12.88
CA SER A 166 -11.26 -2.48 11.52
C SER A 166 -10.22 -1.42 11.15
N SER A 167 -9.87 -1.31 9.87
CA SER A 167 -8.80 -0.45 9.38
C SER A 167 -9.25 0.42 8.22
N PRO A 168 -8.60 1.58 7.99
CA PRO A 168 -7.48 2.16 8.76
C PRO A 168 -7.91 2.98 9.98
N HIS A 169 -7.18 2.83 11.09
CA HIS A 169 -7.29 3.72 12.26
C HIS A 169 -6.17 4.75 12.20
N PHE A 170 -6.37 5.79 11.40
CA PHE A 170 -5.47 6.93 11.43
C PHE A 170 -5.63 7.73 12.75
N TYR A 171 -4.52 8.26 13.27
CA TYR A 171 -4.53 9.37 14.22
C TYR A 171 -5.22 9.14 15.58
N THR A 172 -5.21 7.92 16.13
CA THR A 172 -5.70 7.74 17.50
C THR A 172 -4.74 8.44 18.49
N PRO A 173 -5.26 9.05 19.57
CA PRO A 173 -4.41 9.56 20.66
C PRO A 173 -3.43 8.51 21.19
N MET A 174 -3.81 7.23 21.10
CA MET A 174 -3.00 6.08 21.48
C MET A 174 -1.74 5.94 20.60
N VAL A 175 -1.84 6.05 19.27
CA VAL A 175 -0.67 6.01 18.37
C VAL A 175 0.28 7.17 18.65
N ARG A 176 -0.26 8.39 18.80
CA ARG A 176 0.56 9.57 19.10
C ARG A 176 1.29 9.45 20.44
N ALA A 177 0.60 9.00 21.49
CA ALA A 177 1.22 8.77 22.79
C ALA A 177 2.34 7.73 22.71
N HIS A 178 2.10 6.61 22.02
CA HIS A 178 3.10 5.56 21.86
C HIS A 178 4.37 6.07 21.14
N VAL A 179 4.21 6.76 20.01
CA VAL A 179 5.34 7.30 19.23
C VAL A 179 6.07 8.42 19.98
N ALA A 180 5.38 9.19 20.82
CA ALA A 180 6.01 10.22 21.65
C ALA A 180 6.93 9.63 22.74
N GLU A 181 6.58 8.44 23.25
CA GLU A 181 7.32 7.77 24.32
C GLU A 181 8.40 6.80 23.81
N HIS A 182 8.32 6.36 22.55
CA HIS A 182 9.17 5.30 22.01
C HIS A 182 9.82 5.71 20.68
N ALA A 183 11.12 5.48 20.56
CA ALA A 183 11.81 5.55 19.28
C ALA A 183 11.35 4.39 18.35
N PRO A 184 11.43 4.55 17.02
CA PRO A 184 11.13 3.46 16.09
C PRO A 184 12.05 2.27 16.38
N SER A 185 11.48 1.07 16.46
CA SER A 185 12.23 -0.17 16.67
C SER A 185 12.94 -0.64 15.40
N TYR A 186 12.45 -0.22 14.23
CA TYR A 186 13.10 -0.46 12.95
C TYR A 186 13.07 0.82 12.10
N GLU A 187 14.18 1.06 11.41
CA GLU A 187 14.33 2.13 10.43
C GLU A 187 15.05 1.57 9.21
N ILE A 188 14.45 1.71 8.02
CA ILE A 188 14.99 1.16 6.78
C ILE A 188 14.65 2.05 5.59
N THR A 189 15.59 2.22 4.66
CA THR A 189 15.33 2.85 3.37
C THR A 189 15.18 1.77 2.31
N LEU A 190 13.98 1.63 1.76
CA LEU A 190 13.74 0.74 0.63
C LEU A 190 14.18 1.43 -0.66
N GLN A 191 14.92 0.70 -1.49
CA GLN A 191 15.34 1.09 -2.83
C GLN A 191 14.58 0.25 -3.87
N ALA A 192 14.56 0.66 -5.12
CA ALA A 192 13.95 -0.12 -6.20
C ALA A 192 14.37 -1.61 -6.16
N GLY A 193 13.38 -2.51 -6.14
CA GLY A 193 13.56 -3.96 -6.01
C GLY A 193 13.55 -4.50 -4.57
N ASP A 194 13.56 -3.64 -3.55
CA ASP A 194 13.34 -4.07 -2.17
C ASP A 194 11.88 -4.40 -1.90
N VAL A 195 11.69 -5.41 -1.04
CA VAL A 195 10.40 -5.79 -0.48
C VAL A 195 10.48 -5.79 1.03
N MET A 196 9.42 -5.31 1.67
CA MET A 196 9.24 -5.36 3.12
C MET A 196 7.85 -5.92 3.43
N TYR A 197 7.81 -7.03 4.17
CA TYR A 197 6.58 -7.48 4.82
C TYR A 197 6.40 -6.75 6.15
N LEU A 198 5.24 -6.15 6.34
CA LEU A 198 4.83 -5.47 7.56
C LEU A 198 3.60 -6.16 8.14
N PRO A 199 3.68 -6.70 9.37
CA PRO A 199 2.52 -7.27 10.04
C PRO A 199 1.42 -6.24 10.25
N ARG A 200 0.16 -6.67 10.16
CA ARG A 200 -0.98 -5.84 10.60
C ARG A 200 -0.81 -5.31 12.02
N CYS A 201 -1.43 -4.18 12.30
CA CYS A 201 -1.37 -3.41 13.55
C CYS A 201 0.02 -2.89 13.95
N THR A 202 1.01 -3.02 13.08
CA THR A 202 2.33 -2.42 13.29
C THR A 202 2.29 -0.94 12.95
N ILE A 203 2.64 -0.08 13.92
CA ILE A 203 2.70 1.37 13.66
C ILE A 203 3.88 1.66 12.74
N HIS A 204 3.63 2.48 11.73
CA HIS A 204 4.65 2.85 10.77
C HIS A 204 4.40 4.26 10.20
N ARG A 205 5.45 4.85 9.64
CA ARG A 205 5.37 6.00 8.75
C ARG A 205 6.39 5.89 7.63
N ALA A 206 6.02 6.41 6.46
CA ALA A 206 6.89 6.51 5.30
C ALA A 206 7.34 7.96 5.11
N LEU A 207 8.63 8.20 5.29
CA LEU A 207 9.28 9.49 5.11
C LEU A 207 9.82 9.60 3.67
N PRO A 208 9.69 10.79 3.04
CA PRO A 208 10.30 11.02 1.75
C PRO A 208 11.83 10.99 1.82
N THR A 209 12.43 10.64 0.69
CA THR A 209 13.85 10.88 0.39
C THR A 209 13.95 11.99 -0.65
N ASP A 210 15.18 12.32 -1.10
CA ASP A 210 15.42 13.42 -2.05
C ASP A 210 15.01 13.10 -3.50
N GLU A 211 14.48 11.90 -3.76
CA GLU A 211 14.10 11.42 -5.09
C GLU A 211 12.60 11.16 -5.20
N HIS A 212 12.11 11.01 -6.44
CA HIS A 212 10.80 10.43 -6.69
C HIS A 212 10.68 9.04 -6.04
N SER A 213 9.48 8.59 -5.73
CA SER A 213 9.24 7.26 -5.16
C SER A 213 7.99 6.65 -5.74
N SER A 214 8.08 5.38 -6.14
CA SER A 214 6.92 4.55 -6.49
C SER A 214 7.00 3.22 -5.75
N HIS A 215 5.91 2.83 -5.09
CA HIS A 215 5.81 1.51 -4.46
C HIS A 215 4.40 0.95 -4.54
N LEU A 216 4.33 -0.39 -4.56
CA LEU A 216 3.08 -1.10 -4.32
C LEU A 216 2.97 -1.41 -2.84
N ASN A 217 1.80 -1.16 -2.27
CA ASN A 217 1.37 -1.74 -1.01
C ASN A 217 0.39 -2.87 -1.34
N VAL A 218 0.83 -4.11 -1.20
CA VAL A 218 -0.02 -5.28 -1.45
C VAL A 218 -0.61 -5.74 -0.13
N TRP A 219 -1.91 -5.55 0.01
CA TRP A 219 -2.65 -5.93 1.20
C TRP A 219 -2.88 -7.42 1.20
N MET A 220 -2.72 -8.05 2.35
CA MET A 220 -3.13 -9.43 2.60
C MET A 220 -4.12 -9.43 3.76
N THR A 221 -5.33 -9.90 3.49
CA THR A 221 -6.40 -9.98 4.49
C THR A 221 -6.93 -11.40 4.58
N PRO A 222 -7.09 -11.98 5.78
CA PRO A 222 -7.80 -13.24 5.92
C PRO A 222 -9.25 -13.04 5.46
N ARG A 223 -9.78 -13.92 4.59
CA ARG A 223 -11.23 -13.90 4.37
C ARG A 223 -11.93 -14.28 5.68
N PRO A 224 -12.92 -13.50 6.14
CA PRO A 224 -13.71 -13.88 7.29
C PRO A 224 -14.25 -15.30 7.13
N LEU A 225 -14.15 -16.12 8.17
CA LEU A 225 -14.51 -17.54 8.11
C LEU A 225 -15.94 -17.76 7.57
N HIS A 226 -16.87 -16.85 7.87
CA HIS A 226 -18.22 -16.89 7.34
C HIS A 226 -18.29 -16.80 5.81
N LYS A 227 -17.46 -15.95 5.18
CA LYS A 227 -17.39 -15.83 3.71
C LYS A 227 -16.74 -17.05 3.07
N PHE A 228 -15.84 -17.72 3.80
CA PHE A 228 -15.23 -18.97 3.35
C PHE A 228 -16.21 -20.14 3.40
N ILE A 229 -16.99 -20.26 4.48
CA ILE A 229 -17.92 -21.38 4.69
C ILE A 229 -19.20 -21.24 3.84
N TRP A 230 -19.79 -20.05 3.77
CA TRP A 230 -21.11 -19.86 3.14
C TRP A 230 -21.07 -19.15 1.79
N GLY A 231 -19.89 -18.68 1.33
CA GLY A 231 -19.78 -17.81 0.15
C GLY A 231 -20.34 -16.41 0.40
N ASP A 232 -20.41 -15.59 -0.65
CA ASP A 232 -21.10 -14.30 -0.60
C ASP A 232 -22.63 -14.53 -0.57
N VAL A 233 -23.17 -14.92 0.59
CA VAL A 233 -24.62 -14.91 0.80
C VAL A 233 -25.05 -13.45 0.88
N LYS A 234 -25.69 -12.96 -0.19
CA LYS A 234 -26.39 -11.66 -0.23
C LYS A 234 -27.68 -11.71 0.56
#